data_AF-Q5C7J2-F1
#
_entry.id   AF-Q5C7J2-F1
#
_cell.length_a   1.000
_cell.length_b   1.000
_cell.length_c   1.000
_cell.angle_alpha   90.00
_cell.angle_beta   90.00
_cell.angle_gamma   90.00
#
_symmetry.space_group_name_H-M   'P 1'
#
loop_
_entity.id
_entity.type
_entity.pdbx_description
1 polymer ?
#
loop_
_entity_poly.entity_id
_entity_poly.type
_entity_poly.pdbx_seq_one_letter_code
_entity_poly.pdbx_strand_id
1 'polypeptide(L)'
;WTNTYGNGERLDYIFYRSGPSVIDSFHIPSYAKLVCDSCWLDMRKVPDDPYGLHYSDHEGVAASFTITRLHSPVKPEGETMSTSELNRLRDLLLDADEQLTRGLNQCLRGRAMHLTWALFITFFLVILILIYPSYWFTSIMKCLLEILLGIILFSLIWGSLIGRTIEKAGLQNAKHSISTLFSRLDTPPKDYALVK
;
A
#
# COMPACT_ATOMS: atom_id res chain seq x y z
N TRP A 1 1.10 -1.06 21.76
CA TRP A 1 0.09 -1.71 20.90
C TRP A 1 -1.20 -1.86 21.67
N THR A 2 -2.12 -0.90 21.50
CA THR A 2 -3.39 -0.82 22.24
C THR A 2 -4.53 -1.35 21.39
N ASN A 3 -5.44 -2.12 22.00
CA ASN A 3 -6.65 -2.73 21.41
C ASN A 3 -7.64 -1.77 20.70
N THR A 4 -7.27 -0.51 20.49
CA THR A 4 -8.17 0.56 20.04
C THR A 4 -7.85 1.11 18.66
N TYR A 5 -6.63 0.95 18.13
CA TYR A 5 -6.27 1.48 16.79
C TYR A 5 -5.27 0.55 16.11
N GLY A 6 -5.65 -0.01 14.94
CA GLY A 6 -4.86 -0.96 14.17
C GLY A 6 -5.18 -2.43 14.47
N ASN A 7 -5.23 -3.25 13.43
CA ASN A 7 -5.65 -4.66 13.45
C ASN A 7 -4.52 -5.67 13.72
N GLY A 8 -3.38 -5.25 14.26
CA GLY A 8 -2.22 -6.14 14.50
C GLY A 8 -1.10 -5.99 13.47
N GLU A 9 -1.44 -5.46 12.30
CA GLU A 9 -0.68 -5.73 11.08
C GLU A 9 0.38 -4.65 10.81
N ARG A 10 1.58 -5.08 10.41
CA ARG A 10 2.67 -4.20 9.99
C ARG A 10 2.44 -3.78 8.55
N LEU A 11 2.07 -2.54 8.29
CA LEU A 11 1.75 -2.06 6.94
C LEU A 11 2.84 -1.19 6.32
N ASP A 12 3.73 -0.63 7.14
CA ASP A 12 4.70 0.39 6.73
C ASP A 12 6.14 -0.17 6.74
N TYR A 13 6.86 0.03 5.64
CA TYR A 13 8.20 -0.51 5.43
C TYR A 13 9.10 0.50 4.72
N ILE A 14 10.38 0.56 5.12
CA ILE A 14 11.43 1.28 4.39
C ILE A 14 12.35 0.25 3.75
N PHE A 15 12.30 0.15 2.42
CA PHE A 15 13.26 -0.62 1.64
C PHE A 15 14.26 0.32 1.00
N TYR A 16 15.54 -0.02 1.07
CA TYR A 16 16.62 0.78 0.48
C TYR A 16 17.64 -0.13 -0.20
N ARG A 17 18.39 0.45 -1.14
CA ARG A 17 19.51 -0.20 -1.81
C ARG A 17 20.80 0.35 -1.22
N SER A 18 21.61 -0.52 -0.63
CA SER A 18 22.85 -0.14 0.06
C SER A 18 23.99 0.27 -0.89
N GLY A 19 23.89 0.05 -2.19
CA GLY A 19 24.93 0.40 -3.17
C GLY A 19 25.04 -0.64 -4.29
N PRO A 20 26.22 -0.73 -4.95
CA PRO A 20 26.50 -1.81 -5.89
C PRO A 20 26.40 -3.16 -5.17
N SER A 21 25.47 -4.01 -5.61
CA SER A 21 25.18 -5.31 -5.03
C SER A 21 25.46 -6.43 -6.03
N VAL A 22 25.60 -7.66 -5.54
CA VAL A 22 25.84 -8.85 -6.38
C VAL A 22 24.71 -9.04 -7.41
N ILE A 23 23.49 -8.65 -7.04
CA ILE A 23 22.25 -8.66 -7.84
C ILE A 23 22.13 -7.51 -8.85
N ASP A 24 23.09 -6.59 -8.91
CA ASP A 24 23.07 -5.51 -9.90
C ASP A 24 23.64 -5.98 -11.24
N SER A 25 22.89 -5.75 -12.32
CA SER A 25 23.40 -5.88 -13.69
C SER A 25 24.58 -4.92 -13.89
N PHE A 26 25.59 -5.36 -14.64
CA PHE A 26 26.86 -4.69 -14.96
C PHE A 26 26.77 -3.23 -15.49
N HIS A 27 25.57 -2.69 -15.71
CA HIS A 27 25.34 -1.45 -16.46
C HIS A 27 24.89 -0.25 -15.60
N ILE A 28 24.77 -0.38 -14.27
CA ILE A 28 24.44 0.76 -13.41
C ILE A 28 25.45 0.86 -12.26
N PRO A 29 26.58 1.55 -12.46
CA PRO A 29 27.50 1.84 -11.36
C PRO A 29 26.78 2.74 -10.34
N SER A 30 26.53 2.20 -9.13
CA SER A 30 26.07 3.04 -8.02
C SER A 30 27.28 3.75 -7.43
N TYR A 31 27.39 5.05 -7.72
CA TYR A 31 28.42 5.94 -7.16
C TYR A 31 28.15 6.34 -5.71
N ALA A 32 27.17 5.71 -5.05
CA ALA A 32 26.85 5.90 -3.66
C ALA A 32 26.66 4.54 -2.97
N LYS A 33 27.16 4.44 -1.74
CA LYS A 33 26.86 3.39 -0.78
C LYS A 33 25.96 3.99 0.30
N LEU A 34 24.83 3.35 0.57
CA LEU A 34 23.96 3.63 1.70
C LEU A 34 24.19 2.57 2.79
N VAL A 35 24.40 3.03 4.01
CA VAL A 35 24.40 2.18 5.21
C VAL A 35 23.28 2.66 6.11
N CYS A 36 22.41 1.75 6.53
CA CYS A 36 21.44 2.06 7.56
C CYS A 36 22.10 1.95 8.93
N ASP A 37 22.16 3.06 9.66
CA ASP A 37 22.82 3.13 10.97
C ASP A 37 21.85 2.71 12.09
N SER A 38 20.58 3.07 11.96
CA SER A 38 19.53 2.73 12.93
C SER A 38 18.14 2.81 12.31
N CYS A 39 17.21 1.99 12.84
CA CYS A 39 15.79 2.04 12.53
C CYS A 39 15.00 2.13 13.84
N TRP A 40 13.93 2.90 13.86
CA TRP A 40 13.03 3.00 15.00
C TRP A 40 11.59 3.28 14.56
N LEU A 41 10.66 3.09 15.49
CA LEU A 41 9.26 3.47 15.33
C LEU A 41 9.03 4.74 16.15
N ASP A 42 8.38 5.73 15.56
CA ASP A 42 8.05 7.01 16.19
C ASP A 42 6.53 7.22 16.18
N MET A 43 5.94 7.23 17.37
CA MET A 43 4.51 7.43 17.55
C MET A 43 4.27 8.71 18.35
N ARG A 44 4.14 9.83 17.63
CA ARG A 44 4.00 11.16 18.23
C ARG A 44 2.63 11.32 18.90
N LYS A 45 2.67 11.69 20.18
CA LYS A 45 1.50 12.08 20.98
C LYS A 45 1.20 13.55 20.81
N VAL A 46 -0.07 13.91 20.94
CA VAL A 46 -0.47 15.32 21.05
C VAL A 46 0.09 15.87 22.36
N PRO A 47 0.89 16.95 22.34
CA PRO A 47 1.40 17.59 23.55
C PRO A 47 0.25 18.03 24.44
N ASP A 48 0.44 17.89 25.75
CA ASP A 48 -0.50 18.32 26.79
C ASP A 48 -1.91 17.69 26.74
N ASP A 49 -2.11 16.64 25.93
CA ASP A 49 -3.37 15.90 25.91
C ASP A 49 -3.46 14.94 27.10
N PRO A 50 -4.46 15.10 28.00
CA PRO A 50 -4.58 14.29 29.22
C PRO A 50 -5.08 12.86 28.95
N TYR A 51 -5.56 12.59 27.73
CA TYR A 51 -6.10 11.29 27.33
C TYR A 51 -5.08 10.45 26.53
N GLY A 52 -3.88 10.98 26.30
CA GLY A 52 -2.81 10.30 25.58
C GLY A 52 -3.12 10.14 24.09
N LEU A 53 -3.85 11.08 23.49
CA LEU A 53 -4.18 11.05 22.06
C LEU A 53 -2.90 11.08 21.20
N HIS A 54 -2.94 10.34 20.10
CA HIS A 54 -1.89 10.33 19.08
C HIS A 54 -2.33 11.11 17.84
N TYR A 55 -1.37 11.70 17.13
CA TYR A 55 -1.65 12.45 15.89
C TYR A 55 -2.02 11.55 14.70
N SER A 56 -1.67 10.27 14.79
CA SER A 56 -1.78 9.28 13.72
C SER A 56 -2.25 7.97 14.32
N ASP A 57 -2.95 7.18 13.52
CA ASP A 57 -3.32 5.78 13.78
C ASP A 57 -2.22 4.80 13.31
N HIS A 58 -1.24 5.29 12.55
CA HIS A 58 -0.02 4.56 12.16
C HIS A 58 1.20 5.03 12.96
N GLU A 59 2.05 4.09 13.38
CA GLU A 59 3.38 4.37 13.91
C GLU A 59 4.32 4.79 12.75
N GLY A 60 5.01 5.92 12.91
CA GLY A 60 5.97 6.36 11.90
C GLY A 60 7.16 5.40 11.84
N VAL A 61 7.46 4.87 10.66
CA VAL A 61 8.68 4.08 10.43
C VAL A 61 9.81 5.04 10.07
N ALA A 62 10.89 5.02 10.85
CA ALA A 62 12.03 5.91 10.67
C ALA A 62 13.34 5.13 10.57
N ALA A 63 14.27 5.66 9.78
CA ALA A 63 15.61 5.12 9.64
C ALA A 63 16.62 6.24 9.39
N SER A 64 17.82 6.07 9.96
CA SER A 64 18.98 6.92 9.72
C SER A 64 19.91 6.25 8.72
N PHE A 65 20.30 6.99 7.69
CA PHE A 65 21.19 6.49 6.64
C PHE A 65 22.45 7.35 6.52
N THR A 66 23.60 6.69 6.49
CA THR A 66 24.86 7.27 6.05
C THR A 66 25.03 7.02 4.56
N ILE A 67 25.22 8.10 3.79
CA ILE A 67 25.43 8.06 2.35
C ILE A 67 26.89 8.39 2.06
N THR A 68 27.62 7.44 1.48
CA THR A 68 29.03 7.58 1.12
C THR A 68 29.19 7.58 -0.39
N ARG A 69 29.81 8.62 -0.96
CA ARG A 69 30.14 8.66 -2.39
C ARG A 69 31.32 7.72 -2.70
N LEU A 70 31.17 6.89 -3.73
CA LEU A 70 32.20 5.99 -4.24
C LEU A 70 32.87 6.63 -5.47
N HIS A 71 34.18 6.88 -5.41
CA HIS A 71 34.94 7.45 -6.52
C HIS A 71 35.36 6.42 -7.58
N SER A 72 35.44 5.15 -7.19
CA SER A 72 35.65 4.02 -8.10
C SER A 72 34.77 2.87 -7.61
N PRO A 73 33.54 2.73 -8.14
CA PRO A 73 32.64 1.68 -7.71
C PRO A 73 33.19 0.33 -8.16
N VAL A 74 33.81 -0.40 -7.24
CA VAL A 74 34.20 -1.80 -7.45
C VAL A 74 33.04 -2.65 -6.94
N LYS A 75 32.59 -3.62 -7.74
CA LYS A 75 31.64 -4.63 -7.27
C LYS A 75 32.31 -5.37 -6.12
N PRO A 76 31.73 -5.44 -4.91
CA PRO A 76 32.34 -6.21 -3.84
C PRO A 76 32.45 -7.67 -4.28
N GLU A 77 33.66 -8.14 -4.52
CA GLU A 77 33.95 -9.56 -4.77
C GLU A 77 33.84 -10.29 -3.42
N GLY A 78 32.85 -11.18 -3.29
CA GLY A 78 32.74 -12.08 -2.13
C GLY A 78 31.91 -11.61 -0.94
N GLU A 79 31.32 -10.40 -0.94
CA GLU A 79 30.30 -10.04 0.07
C GLU A 79 28.96 -10.67 -0.32
N THR A 80 28.71 -11.87 0.17
CA THR A 80 27.38 -12.48 0.14
C THR A 80 26.62 -12.07 1.40
N MET A 81 25.35 -11.66 1.23
CA MET A 81 24.43 -11.51 2.34
C MET A 81 24.39 -12.82 3.13
N SER A 82 24.42 -12.75 4.47
CA SER A 82 24.36 -13.98 5.27
C SER A 82 23.03 -14.70 5.01
N THR A 83 23.03 -16.03 5.14
CA THR A 83 21.82 -16.82 4.92
C THR A 83 20.67 -16.42 5.84
N SER A 84 20.97 -15.96 7.07
CA SER A 84 19.97 -15.45 8.01
C SER A 84 19.36 -14.13 7.56
N GLU A 85 20.16 -13.19 7.07
CA GLU A 85 19.68 -11.92 6.53
C GLU A 85 18.86 -12.10 5.25
N LEU A 86 19.29 -13.02 4.38
CA LEU A 86 18.58 -13.35 3.15
C LEU A 86 17.22 -13.98 3.43
N ASN A 87 17.15 -14.91 4.39
CA ASN A 87 15.89 -15.50 4.83
C ASN A 87 14.97 -14.45 5.46
N ARG A 88 15.51 -13.57 6.32
CA ARG A 88 14.73 -12.48 6.93
C ARG A 88 14.17 -11.51 5.89
N LEU A 89 14.95 -11.15 4.87
CA LEU A 89 14.47 -10.32 3.78
C LEU A 89 13.37 -11.03 2.98
N ARG A 90 13.54 -12.33 2.70
CA ARG A 90 12.53 -13.13 2.02
C ARG A 90 11.21 -13.16 2.79
N ASP A 91 11.26 -13.39 4.10
CA ASP A 91 10.08 -13.41 4.96
C ASP A 91 9.36 -12.05 4.97
N LEU A 92 10.11 -10.94 5.03
CA LEU A 92 9.54 -9.59 4.95
C LEU A 92 8.88 -9.30 3.60
N LEU A 93 9.48 -9.75 2.50
CA LEU A 93 8.89 -9.59 1.18
C LEU A 93 7.62 -10.46 1.04
N LEU A 94 7.59 -11.66 1.65
CA LEU A 94 6.44 -12.57 1.59
C LEU A 94 5.26 -11.98 2.35
N ASP A 95 5.51 -11.47 3.55
CA ASP A 95 4.53 -10.74 4.37
C ASP A 95 3.97 -9.53 3.60
N ALA A 96 4.84 -8.72 2.97
CA ALA A 96 4.41 -7.59 2.16
C ALA A 96 3.54 -8.01 0.96
N ASP A 97 3.90 -9.08 0.23
CA ASP A 97 3.09 -9.59 -0.89
C ASP A 97 1.73 -10.12 -0.43
N GLU A 98 1.68 -10.80 0.72
CA GLU A 98 0.44 -11.29 1.31
C GLU A 98 -0.50 -10.12 1.63
N GLN A 99 0.00 -9.08 2.30
CA GLN A 99 -0.78 -7.90 2.62
C GLN A 99 -1.26 -7.15 1.39
N LEU A 100 -0.41 -6.98 0.37
CA LEU A 100 -0.81 -6.38 -0.91
C LEU A 100 -1.89 -7.21 -1.61
N THR A 101 -1.81 -8.53 -1.54
CA THR A 101 -2.81 -9.44 -2.10
C THR A 101 -4.14 -9.33 -1.36
N ARG A 102 -4.11 -9.27 -0.03
CA ARG A 102 -5.30 -9.01 0.80
C ARG A 102 -5.92 -7.66 0.45
N GLY A 103 -5.12 -6.60 0.36
CA GLY A 103 -5.56 -5.26 -0.02
C GLY A 103 -6.20 -5.22 -1.41
N LEU A 104 -5.60 -5.89 -2.41
CA LEU A 104 -6.16 -5.98 -3.76
C LEU A 104 -7.53 -6.67 -3.75
N ASN A 105 -7.65 -7.78 -3.03
CA ASN A 105 -8.92 -8.51 -2.92
C ASN A 105 -9.99 -7.68 -2.21
N GLN A 106 -9.63 -6.96 -1.15
CA GLN A 106 -10.53 -6.04 -0.45
C GLN A 106 -10.97 -4.88 -1.35
N CYS A 107 -10.05 -4.27 -2.11
CA CYS A 107 -10.36 -3.22 -3.07
C CYS A 107 -11.33 -3.73 -4.16
N LEU A 108 -11.10 -4.91 -4.72
CA LEU A 108 -11.98 -5.51 -5.73
C LEU A 108 -13.36 -5.84 -5.17
N ARG A 109 -13.42 -6.43 -3.97
CA ARG A 109 -14.69 -6.74 -3.29
C ARG A 109 -15.45 -5.47 -2.95
N GLY A 110 -14.76 -4.45 -2.43
CA GLY A 110 -15.34 -3.14 -2.13
C GLY A 110 -15.93 -2.48 -3.37
N ARG A 111 -15.19 -2.49 -4.49
CA ARG A 111 -15.68 -2.01 -5.79
C ARG A 111 -16.95 -2.76 -6.23
N ALA A 112 -16.95 -4.08 -6.17
CA ALA A 112 -18.12 -4.88 -6.52
C ALA A 112 -19.33 -4.51 -5.65
N MET A 113 -19.16 -4.45 -4.32
CA MET A 113 -20.23 -4.07 -3.40
C MET A 113 -20.79 -2.66 -3.68
N HIS A 114 -19.92 -1.67 -3.94
CA HIS A 114 -20.36 -0.31 -4.25
C HIS A 114 -21.18 -0.26 -5.54
N LEU A 115 -20.74 -0.96 -6.59
CA LEU A 115 -21.47 -1.01 -7.86
C LEU A 115 -22.81 -1.76 -7.73
N THR A 116 -22.84 -2.84 -6.95
CA THR A 116 -24.08 -3.56 -6.64
C THR A 116 -25.08 -2.65 -5.93
N TRP A 117 -24.66 -1.90 -4.90
CA TRP A 117 -25.53 -0.95 -4.21
C TRP A 117 -25.96 0.22 -5.10
N ALA A 118 -25.07 0.75 -5.94
CA ALA A 118 -25.40 1.78 -6.91
C ALA A 118 -26.49 1.32 -7.87
N LEU A 119 -26.45 0.06 -8.32
CA LEU A 119 -27.48 -0.53 -9.17
C LEU A 119 -28.83 -0.62 -8.43
N PHE A 120 -28.84 -1.10 -7.18
CA PHE A 120 -30.06 -1.18 -6.38
C PHE A 120 -30.69 0.20 -6.12
N ILE A 121 -29.88 1.20 -5.76
CA ILE A 121 -30.36 2.57 -5.54
C ILE A 121 -30.89 3.17 -6.84
N THR A 122 -30.22 2.94 -7.97
CA THR A 122 -30.68 3.41 -9.28
C THR A 122 -32.04 2.81 -9.64
N PHE A 123 -32.20 1.50 -9.43
CA PHE A 123 -33.48 0.82 -9.66
C PHE A 123 -34.59 1.37 -8.75
N PHE A 124 -34.28 1.62 -7.47
CA PHE A 124 -35.23 2.20 -6.54
C PHE A 124 -35.62 3.64 -6.90
N LEU A 125 -34.67 4.46 -7.36
CA LEU A 125 -34.95 5.81 -7.87
C LEU A 125 -35.88 5.77 -9.10
N VAL A 126 -35.67 4.83 -10.02
CA VAL A 126 -36.57 4.66 -11.18
C VAL A 126 -37.99 4.32 -10.72
N ILE A 127 -38.16 3.44 -9.74
CA ILE A 127 -39.48 3.14 -9.17
C ILE A 127 -40.10 4.40 -8.54
N LEU A 128 -39.33 5.16 -7.75
CA LEU A 128 -39.81 6.38 -7.11
C LEU A 128 -40.29 7.40 -8.14
N ILE A 129 -39.58 7.57 -9.26
CA ILE A 129 -39.99 8.48 -10.35
C ILE A 129 -41.37 8.13 -10.88
N LEU A 130 -41.68 6.83 -11.01
CA LEU A 130 -42.97 6.34 -11.53
C LEU A 130 -44.14 6.53 -10.54
N ILE A 131 -43.86 6.78 -9.25
CA ILE A 131 -44.88 6.96 -8.22
C ILE A 131 -45.22 8.45 -8.10
N TYR A 132 -46.48 8.80 -8.37
CA TYR A 132 -46.99 10.16 -8.17
C TYR A 132 -47.60 10.32 -6.77
N PRO A 133 -47.09 11.26 -5.95
CA PRO A 133 -47.65 11.51 -4.61
C PRO A 133 -48.98 12.26 -4.71
N SER A 134 -49.98 11.80 -3.96
CA SER A 134 -51.32 12.43 -3.94
C SER A 134 -51.44 13.66 -3.03
N TYR A 135 -50.49 13.86 -2.11
CA TYR A 135 -50.52 14.93 -1.11
C TYR A 135 -49.22 15.75 -1.14
N TRP A 136 -49.31 17.03 -0.80
CA TRP A 136 -48.16 17.94 -0.82
C TRP A 136 -47.02 17.48 0.12
N PHE A 137 -47.37 16.98 1.32
CA PHE A 137 -46.38 16.50 2.29
C PHE A 137 -45.62 15.26 1.79
N THR A 138 -46.32 14.30 1.18
CA THR A 138 -45.67 13.10 0.60
C THR A 138 -44.80 13.47 -0.61
N SER A 139 -45.15 14.52 -1.34
CA SER A 139 -44.31 15.07 -2.41
C SER A 139 -43.00 15.65 -1.89
N ILE A 140 -43.03 16.44 -0.81
CA ILE A 140 -41.81 16.96 -0.17
C ILE A 140 -40.92 15.84 0.35
N MET A 141 -41.51 14.88 1.08
CA MET A 141 -40.76 13.74 1.63
C MET A 141 -40.11 12.89 0.52
N LYS A 142 -40.83 12.66 -0.58
CA LYS A 142 -40.30 11.99 -1.76
C LYS A 142 -39.11 12.75 -2.35
N CYS A 143 -39.23 14.06 -2.54
CA CYS A 143 -38.15 14.90 -3.08
C CYS A 143 -36.89 14.85 -2.20
N LEU A 144 -37.05 14.94 -0.87
CA LEU A 144 -35.91 14.83 0.06
C LEU A 144 -35.23 13.45 -0.03
N LEU A 145 -36.02 12.37 -0.14
CA LEU A 145 -35.50 11.02 -0.31
C LEU A 145 -34.73 10.86 -1.62
N GLU A 146 -35.26 11.38 -2.74
CA GLU A 146 -34.60 11.35 -4.05
C GLU A 146 -33.26 12.10 -4.03
N ILE A 147 -33.20 13.27 -3.41
CA ILE A 147 -31.96 14.04 -3.24
C ILE A 147 -30.94 13.25 -2.43
N LEU A 148 -31.35 12.69 -1.29
CA LEU A 148 -30.47 11.89 -0.43
C LEU A 148 -29.92 10.67 -1.16
N LEU A 149 -30.79 9.91 -1.83
CA LEU A 149 -30.40 8.75 -2.64
C LEU A 149 -29.48 9.14 -3.79
N GLY A 150 -29.71 10.31 -4.42
CA GLY A 150 -28.84 10.85 -5.45
C GLY A 150 -27.43 11.16 -4.94
N ILE A 151 -27.30 11.76 -3.76
CA ILE A 151 -26.00 12.03 -3.12
C ILE A 151 -25.28 10.72 -2.81
N ILE A 152 -25.99 9.72 -2.26
CA ILE A 152 -25.44 8.40 -1.96
C ILE A 152 -24.97 7.71 -3.24
N LEU A 153 -25.81 7.72 -4.28
CA LEU A 153 -25.50 7.11 -5.58
C LEU A 153 -24.25 7.75 -6.21
N PHE A 154 -24.18 9.08 -6.22
CA PHE A 154 -23.00 9.81 -6.68
C PHE A 154 -21.76 9.38 -5.91
N SER A 155 -21.83 9.33 -4.57
CA SER A 155 -20.70 8.95 -3.71
C SER A 155 -20.22 7.53 -3.97
N LEU A 156 -21.16 6.58 -4.17
CA LEU A 156 -20.83 5.19 -4.48
C LEU A 156 -20.14 5.06 -5.85
N ILE A 157 -20.68 5.71 -6.88
CA ILE A 157 -20.13 5.69 -8.24
C ILE A 157 -18.76 6.36 -8.26
N TRP A 158 -18.64 7.56 -7.70
CA TRP A 158 -17.39 8.30 -7.64
C TRP A 158 -16.31 7.51 -6.90
N GLY A 159 -16.62 7.04 -5.69
CA GLY A 159 -15.69 6.25 -4.88
C GLY A 159 -15.25 4.96 -5.58
N SER A 160 -16.18 4.30 -6.29
CA SER A 160 -15.88 3.09 -7.05
C SER A 160 -15.07 3.32 -8.32
N LEU A 161 -15.35 4.40 -9.07
CA LEU A 161 -14.69 4.67 -10.34
C LEU A 161 -13.32 5.30 -10.17
N ILE A 162 -13.19 6.26 -9.26
CA ILE A 162 -11.95 7.03 -9.09
C ILE A 162 -11.16 6.46 -7.92
N GLY A 163 -11.75 6.46 -6.72
CA GLY A 163 -11.06 6.05 -5.49
C GLY A 163 -10.47 4.64 -5.61
N ARG A 164 -11.32 3.65 -5.90
CA ARG A 164 -10.88 2.25 -6.03
C ARG A 164 -10.00 1.98 -7.25
N THR A 165 -10.05 2.80 -8.30
CA THR A 165 -9.15 2.65 -9.46
C THR A 165 -7.74 3.11 -9.11
N ILE A 166 -7.62 4.26 -8.44
CA ILE A 166 -6.34 4.79 -7.96
C ILE A 166 -5.73 3.81 -6.94
N GLU A 167 -6.53 3.35 -5.97
CA GLU A 167 -6.10 2.36 -4.98
C GLU A 167 -5.62 1.07 -5.62
N LYS A 168 -6.39 0.49 -6.56
CA LYS A 168 -5.98 -0.70 -7.30
C LYS A 168 -4.67 -0.49 -8.05
N ALA A 169 -4.51 0.63 -8.75
CA ALA A 169 -3.28 0.93 -9.48
C ALA A 169 -2.07 1.04 -8.54
N GLY A 170 -2.23 1.71 -7.39
CA GLY A 170 -1.20 1.80 -6.36
C GLY A 170 -0.79 0.42 -5.82
N LEU A 171 -1.76 -0.41 -5.46
CA LEU A 171 -1.52 -1.77 -4.96
C LEU A 171 -0.87 -2.67 -6.02
N GLN A 172 -1.28 -2.57 -7.29
CA GLN A 172 -0.67 -3.32 -8.39
C GLN A 172 0.79 -2.90 -8.63
N ASN A 173 1.08 -1.60 -8.58
CA ASN A 173 2.44 -1.10 -8.71
C ASN A 173 3.33 -1.58 -7.56
N ALA A 174 2.84 -1.48 -6.32
CA ALA A 174 3.56 -2.00 -5.16
C ALA A 174 3.82 -3.52 -5.28
N LYS A 175 2.82 -4.29 -5.71
CA LYS A 175 2.97 -5.73 -5.94
C LYS A 175 4.01 -6.04 -7.03
N HIS A 176 4.04 -5.24 -8.10
CA HIS A 176 5.06 -5.38 -9.14
C HIS A 176 6.47 -5.09 -8.60
N SER A 177 6.63 -4.06 -7.75
CA SER A 177 7.91 -3.76 -7.09
C SER A 177 8.38 -4.91 -6.19
N ILE A 178 7.51 -5.47 -5.35
CA ILE A 178 7.83 -6.61 -4.49
C ILE A 178 8.17 -7.85 -5.33
N SER A 179 7.40 -8.15 -6.37
CA SER A 179 7.69 -9.27 -7.27
C SER A 179 9.05 -9.13 -7.97
N THR A 180 9.43 -7.91 -8.36
CA THR A 180 10.74 -7.62 -8.95
C THR A 180 11.88 -7.82 -7.95
N LEU A 181 11.67 -7.47 -6.68
CA LEU A 181 12.65 -7.72 -5.61
C LEU A 181 12.80 -9.21 -5.34
N PHE A 182 11.69 -9.95 -5.31
CA PHE A 182 11.69 -11.41 -5.18
C PHE A 182 12.43 -12.11 -6.31
N SER A 183 12.15 -11.75 -7.57
CA SER A 183 12.81 -12.40 -8.70
C SER A 183 14.32 -12.19 -8.67
N ARG A 184 14.79 -11.01 -8.25
CA ARG A 184 16.23 -10.74 -8.05
C ARG A 184 16.83 -11.54 -6.91
N LEU A 185 16.06 -11.81 -5.85
CA LEU A 185 16.51 -12.63 -4.72
C LEU A 185 16.60 -14.12 -5.08
N ASP A 186 15.66 -14.61 -5.89
CA ASP A 186 15.54 -16.02 -6.27
C ASP A 186 16.43 -16.41 -7.45
N THR A 187 16.96 -15.43 -8.19
CA THR A 187 17.95 -15.70 -9.23
C THR A 187 19.27 -16.08 -8.56
N PRO A 188 19.73 -17.34 -8.61
CA PRO A 188 21.04 -17.69 -8.09
C PRO A 188 22.12 -16.91 -8.87
N PRO A 189 23.31 -16.65 -8.29
CA PRO A 189 24.45 -16.13 -9.04
C PRO A 189 24.91 -17.22 -10.03
N LYS A 190 24.26 -17.30 -11.18
CA LYS A 190 24.48 -18.37 -12.17
C LYS A 190 25.30 -17.97 -13.40
N ASP A 191 25.96 -16.80 -13.37
CA ASP A 191 26.78 -16.31 -14.49
C ASP A 191 28.26 -16.10 -14.17
N TYR A 192 28.86 -16.96 -13.33
CA TYR A 192 30.33 -17.05 -13.27
C TYR A 192 30.78 -18.51 -13.24
N ALA A 193 30.39 -19.27 -14.27
CA ALA A 193 31.28 -20.34 -14.72
C ALA A 193 32.56 -19.65 -15.21
N LEU A 194 33.62 -19.76 -14.41
CA LEU A 194 34.99 -19.46 -14.82
C LEU A 194 35.24 -20.12 -16.17
N VAL A 195 35.22 -19.33 -17.24
CA VAL A 195 35.94 -19.70 -18.47
C VAL A 195 37.41 -19.66 -18.07
N LYS A 196 37.99 -20.85 -18.06
CA LYS A 196 39.39 -21.12 -17.72
C LYS A 196 40.33 -20.52 -18.77
#